data_AF-A0A4P8SN46-F1
#
_entry.id   AF-A0A4P8SN46-F1
#
_cell.length_a   1.000
_cell.length_b   1.000
_cell.length_c   1.000
_cell.angle_alpha   90.00
_cell.angle_beta   90.00
_cell.angle_gamma   90.00
#
_symmetry.space_group_name_H-M   'P 1'
#
loop_
_entity.id
_entity.type
_entity.pdbx_description
1 polymer ?
#
loop_
_entity_poly.entity_id
_entity_poly.type
_entity_poly.pdbx_seq_one_letter_code
_entity_poly.pdbx_strand_id
1 'polypeptide(L)'
;MLKNTLKMPRANKQTLSIINACDSASEVAQAISSFWGSAGVRGKQNFIETKLLALVQQDSPSDAVIDAFLKLATATMGTSYNTAKKALLPDGTGASFWGFVRSCTDIIGVPGLSLSDDKAWKMFFVNGAAYRLRPAVEARMAATTPQEIDDSIENLKGVLKFMQESNGSLKGSSVALLKNRVGDLLDGELVRIFTLLAPPVEQASVSQDEANAAYQTKKADGVALLSGLNSPADAMVSAAKEYVVNMLDPANGDSLEWLNLKNMFGDKAGVVKDALIQGRFGYGNPQRRDGCRNYSYDASYAASSWLKQFMGYSLSKVTPVIEELRQKLESMDTVSDEAAEEWANGIKISKMLMSEYDAAAGEGAMLRDLAAAFKLAGGRIKTLKQIDLHRKRSYASRSKQSISLNPTGGKRVLWHEIGHHFEYSNPDYLKLALAFLTERAGGSTTAIASLRKFYAGANFDKDEAAIIDNFASPYIGKIYGAKDVHGARATEVFSTAFEYLVGSQAGAVSLVNGDGLLEFAAGILKEVHGI
;
A
#
# COMPACT_ATOMS: atom_id res chain seq x y z
N MET A 1 71.61 -5.39 -24.88
CA MET A 1 70.74 -6.55 -24.60
C MET A 1 70.61 -6.73 -23.10
N LEU A 2 69.46 -7.22 -22.59
CA LEU A 2 69.07 -7.42 -21.17
C LEU A 2 68.28 -6.29 -20.49
N LYS A 3 67.18 -5.85 -21.11
CA LYS A 3 66.04 -5.19 -20.43
C LYS A 3 64.73 -5.99 -20.62
N ASN A 4 64.80 -7.32 -20.61
CA ASN A 4 63.62 -8.18 -20.68
C ASN A 4 63.22 -8.71 -19.29
N THR A 5 62.27 -8.00 -18.68
CA THR A 5 61.03 -8.56 -18.13
C THR A 5 61.10 -9.84 -17.29
N LEU A 6 61.57 -9.74 -16.04
CA LEU A 6 61.06 -10.57 -14.95
C LEU A 6 59.70 -9.99 -14.50
N LYS A 7 58.60 -10.40 -15.13
CA LYS A 7 57.26 -10.19 -14.55
C LYS A 7 57.17 -11.09 -13.31
N MET A 8 57.10 -10.50 -12.12
CA MET A 8 56.79 -11.27 -10.91
C MET A 8 55.53 -12.11 -11.16
N PRO A 9 55.49 -13.39 -10.76
CA PRO A 9 54.29 -14.20 -10.88
C PRO A 9 53.15 -13.48 -10.14
N ARG A 10 52.12 -13.06 -10.86
CA ARG A 10 50.92 -12.52 -10.21
C ARG A 10 50.25 -13.69 -9.52
N ALA A 11 50.09 -13.60 -8.20
CA ALA A 11 49.28 -14.54 -7.44
C ALA A 11 47.90 -14.66 -8.10
N ASN A 12 47.38 -15.89 -8.23
CA ASN A 12 46.06 -16.07 -8.83
C ASN A 12 44.97 -15.46 -7.91
N LYS A 13 43.80 -15.16 -8.47
CA LYS A 13 42.71 -14.50 -7.73
C LYS A 13 42.29 -15.26 -6.47
N GLN A 14 42.40 -16.59 -6.48
CA GLN A 14 42.07 -17.44 -5.35
C GLN A 14 43.06 -17.27 -4.20
N THR A 15 44.37 -17.29 -4.49
CA THR A 15 45.42 -17.03 -3.50
C THR A 15 45.23 -15.67 -2.83
N LEU A 16 44.98 -14.62 -3.61
CA LEU A 16 44.73 -13.28 -3.05
C LEU A 16 43.48 -13.24 -2.17
N SER A 17 42.40 -13.92 -2.56
CA SER A 17 41.17 -13.96 -1.76
C SER A 17 41.35 -14.69 -0.43
N ILE A 18 42.18 -15.75 -0.42
CA ILE A 18 42.51 -16.49 0.80
C ILE A 18 43.38 -15.66 1.74
N ILE A 19 44.44 -15.05 1.21
CA ILE A 19 45.37 -14.23 2.01
C ILE A 19 44.66 -12.99 2.57
N ASN A 20 43.82 -12.32 1.78
CA ASN A 20 43.08 -11.13 2.22
C ASN A 20 42.01 -11.42 3.29
N ALA A 21 41.67 -12.69 3.52
CA ALA A 21 40.78 -13.11 4.59
C ALA A 21 41.52 -13.45 5.90
N CYS A 22 42.85 -13.28 5.92
CA CYS A 22 43.68 -13.49 7.10
C CYS A 22 44.01 -12.16 7.77
N ASP A 23 43.86 -12.11 9.09
CA ASP A 23 44.05 -10.91 9.92
C ASP A 23 45.45 -10.87 10.57
N SER A 24 46.23 -11.97 10.45
CA SER A 24 47.58 -12.05 11.01
C SER A 24 48.51 -12.94 10.19
N ALA A 25 49.82 -12.78 10.39
CA ALA A 25 50.83 -13.65 9.78
C ALA A 25 50.66 -15.13 10.17
N SER A 26 50.19 -15.40 11.40
CA SER A 26 49.89 -16.76 11.86
C SER A 26 48.75 -17.39 11.07
N GLU A 27 47.69 -16.63 10.79
CA GLU A 27 46.58 -17.11 9.97
C GLU A 27 46.99 -17.30 8.51
N VAL A 28 47.86 -16.44 7.97
CA VAL A 28 48.42 -16.65 6.63
C VAL A 28 49.20 -17.97 6.58
N ALA A 29 50.01 -18.27 7.59
CA ALA A 29 50.71 -19.55 7.66
C ALA A 29 49.74 -20.75 7.74
N GLN A 30 48.66 -20.62 8.52
CA GLN A 30 47.60 -21.64 8.60
C GLN A 30 46.87 -21.82 7.26
N ALA A 31 46.57 -20.73 6.56
CA ALA A 31 45.97 -20.76 5.23
C ALA A 31 46.91 -21.43 4.22
N ILE A 32 48.21 -21.11 4.26
CA ILE A 32 49.22 -21.74 3.42
C ILE A 32 49.21 -23.26 3.61
N SER A 33 49.26 -23.72 4.86
CA SER A 33 49.21 -25.13 5.22
C SER A 33 47.91 -25.82 4.80
N SER A 34 46.78 -25.12 4.94
CA SER A 34 45.44 -25.66 4.66
C SER A 34 45.16 -25.81 3.16
N PHE A 35 45.62 -24.87 2.34
CA PHE A 35 45.28 -24.81 0.91
C PHE A 35 46.36 -25.37 -0.02
N TRP A 36 47.63 -25.23 0.37
CA TRP A 36 48.79 -25.63 -0.44
C TRP A 36 49.71 -26.63 0.26
N GLY A 37 49.49 -26.94 1.54
CA GLY A 37 50.20 -27.97 2.28
C GLY A 37 49.62 -29.38 2.10
N SER A 38 50.09 -30.31 2.93
CA SER A 38 49.67 -31.72 2.91
C SER A 38 48.30 -31.98 3.56
N ALA A 39 47.63 -30.95 4.09
CA ALA A 39 46.36 -31.07 4.82
C ALA A 39 45.16 -31.47 3.92
N GLY A 40 45.30 -31.38 2.60
CA GLY A 40 44.31 -31.83 1.63
C GLY A 40 42.95 -31.10 1.76
N VAL A 41 41.88 -31.80 1.42
CA VAL A 41 40.50 -31.25 1.44
C VAL A 41 40.05 -30.88 2.85
N ARG A 42 40.41 -31.70 3.86
CA ARG A 42 40.01 -31.48 5.24
C ARG A 42 40.64 -30.23 5.84
N GLY A 43 41.88 -29.91 5.47
CA GLY A 43 42.51 -28.64 5.82
C GLY A 43 41.71 -27.43 5.32
N LYS A 44 41.27 -27.46 4.06
CA LYS A 44 40.45 -26.40 3.46
C LYS A 44 39.10 -26.24 4.17
N GLN A 45 38.42 -27.35 4.43
CA GLN A 45 37.15 -27.38 5.16
C GLN A 45 37.30 -26.76 6.55
N ASN A 46 38.27 -27.23 7.34
CA ASN A 46 38.54 -26.71 8.69
C ASN A 46 38.86 -25.22 8.70
N PHE A 47 39.62 -24.73 7.71
CA PHE A 47 39.94 -23.30 7.61
C PHE A 47 38.68 -22.45 7.32
N ILE A 48 37.82 -22.90 6.39
CA ILE A 48 36.55 -22.22 6.09
C ILE A 48 35.63 -22.24 7.32
N GLU A 49 35.50 -23.38 7.99
CA GLU A 49 34.69 -23.51 9.21
C GLU A 49 35.19 -22.58 10.32
N THR A 50 36.50 -22.46 10.50
CA THR A 50 37.11 -21.53 11.47
C THR A 50 36.75 -20.08 11.15
N LYS A 51 36.85 -19.68 9.88
CA LYS A 51 36.49 -18.33 9.45
C LYS A 51 34.98 -18.06 9.53
N LEU A 52 34.15 -19.05 9.24
CA LEU A 52 32.71 -18.96 9.42
C LEU A 52 32.35 -18.80 10.90
N LEU A 53 32.97 -19.57 11.79
CA LEU A 53 32.75 -19.47 13.23
C LEU A 53 33.12 -18.08 13.76
N ALA A 54 34.30 -17.57 13.38
CA ALA A 54 34.74 -16.22 13.76
C ALA A 54 33.80 -15.11 13.24
N LEU A 55 33.19 -15.31 12.06
CA LEU A 55 32.18 -14.39 11.52
C LEU A 55 30.86 -14.46 12.30
N VAL A 56 30.36 -15.67 12.59
CA VAL A 56 29.06 -15.86 13.24
C VAL A 56 29.08 -15.45 14.72
N GLN A 57 30.23 -15.59 15.38
CA GLN A 57 30.45 -15.13 16.77
C GLN A 57 30.43 -13.60 16.91
N GLN A 58 30.50 -12.85 15.81
CA GLN A 58 30.26 -11.41 15.84
C GLN A 58 28.76 -11.16 15.78
N ASP A 59 28.26 -10.37 16.73
CA ASP A 59 26.86 -9.92 16.72
C ASP A 59 26.62 -9.11 15.44
N SER A 60 27.42 -8.07 15.22
CA SER A 60 27.27 -7.16 14.08
C SER A 60 28.60 -7.01 13.30
N PRO A 61 28.99 -8.03 12.50
CA PRO A 61 30.21 -7.98 11.72
C PRO A 61 30.16 -6.85 10.68
N SER A 62 31.28 -6.17 10.46
CA SER A 62 31.38 -5.13 9.44
C SER A 62 31.30 -5.71 8.02
N ASP A 63 30.85 -4.90 7.06
CA ASP A 63 30.80 -5.32 5.64
C ASP A 63 32.16 -5.77 5.11
N ALA A 64 33.26 -5.17 5.59
CA ALA A 64 34.60 -5.58 5.21
C ALA A 64 34.92 -7.02 5.64
N VAL A 65 34.54 -7.40 6.86
CA VAL A 65 34.72 -8.76 7.39
C VAL A 65 33.83 -9.76 6.65
N ILE A 66 32.56 -9.39 6.42
CA ILE A 66 31.62 -10.21 5.64
C ILE A 66 32.19 -10.44 4.24
N ASP A 67 32.61 -9.38 3.54
CA ASP A 67 33.10 -9.47 2.17
C ASP A 67 34.42 -10.24 2.05
N ALA A 68 35.30 -10.14 3.05
CA ALA A 68 36.52 -10.94 3.11
C ALA A 68 36.19 -12.44 3.19
N PHE A 69 35.26 -12.83 4.06
CA PHE A 69 34.78 -14.21 4.15
C PHE A 69 34.10 -14.67 2.86
N LEU A 70 33.21 -13.88 2.27
CA LEU A 70 32.51 -14.25 1.03
C LEU A 70 33.48 -14.43 -0.14
N LYS A 71 34.51 -13.58 -0.25
CA LYS A 71 35.57 -13.73 -1.25
C LYS A 71 36.36 -15.02 -1.04
N LEU A 72 36.75 -15.35 0.19
CA LEU A 72 37.39 -16.62 0.54
C LEU A 72 36.51 -17.81 0.16
N ALA A 73 35.23 -17.78 0.58
CA ALA A 73 34.27 -18.86 0.38
C ALA A 73 34.01 -19.09 -1.12
N THR A 74 33.70 -18.04 -1.88
CA THR A 74 33.43 -18.15 -3.33
C THR A 74 34.68 -18.52 -4.13
N ALA A 75 35.86 -18.04 -3.75
CA ALA A 75 37.11 -18.43 -4.41
C ALA A 75 37.47 -19.90 -4.19
N THR A 76 37.06 -20.48 -3.06
CA THR A 76 37.37 -21.87 -2.71
C THR A 76 36.30 -22.85 -3.16
N MET A 77 35.04 -22.49 -2.98
CA MET A 77 33.88 -23.38 -3.15
C MET A 77 33.03 -23.02 -4.38
N GLY A 78 33.27 -21.87 -5.02
CA GLY A 78 32.39 -21.35 -6.07
C GLY A 78 31.07 -20.78 -5.53
N THR A 79 30.12 -20.55 -6.42
CA THR A 79 28.89 -19.78 -6.14
C THR A 79 27.61 -20.62 -6.02
N SER A 80 27.74 -21.94 -6.08
CA SER A 80 26.61 -22.88 -5.96
C SER A 80 26.97 -24.05 -5.06
N TYR A 81 25.95 -24.66 -4.45
CA TYR A 81 26.11 -25.87 -3.64
C TYR A 81 26.81 -27.00 -4.43
N ASN A 82 26.43 -27.18 -5.70
CA ASN A 82 27.02 -28.22 -6.54
C ASN A 82 28.48 -27.94 -6.91
N THR A 83 28.86 -26.68 -7.10
CA THR A 83 30.26 -26.30 -7.30
C THR A 83 31.07 -26.54 -6.04
N ALA A 84 30.52 -26.19 -4.87
CA ALA A 84 31.16 -26.40 -3.58
C ALA A 84 31.38 -27.88 -3.30
N LYS A 85 30.35 -28.69 -3.57
CA LYS A 85 30.41 -30.16 -3.49
C LYS A 85 31.57 -30.70 -4.34
N LYS A 86 31.71 -30.27 -5.60
CA LYS A 86 32.80 -30.70 -6.48
C LYS A 86 34.18 -30.21 -6.01
N ALA A 87 34.27 -28.97 -5.55
CA ALA A 87 35.53 -28.37 -5.11
C ALA A 87 36.07 -28.99 -3.81
N LEU A 88 35.18 -29.44 -2.94
CA LEU A 88 35.49 -30.06 -1.65
C LEU A 88 35.31 -31.60 -1.64
N LEU A 89 35.07 -32.23 -2.80
CA LEU A 89 35.02 -33.69 -3.00
C LEU A 89 35.63 -34.10 -4.36
N PRO A 90 36.96 -34.02 -4.53
CA PRO A 90 37.59 -34.46 -5.77
C PRO A 90 37.52 -35.99 -6.00
N ASP A 91 37.30 -36.78 -4.94
CA ASP A 91 37.43 -38.24 -4.87
C ASP A 91 36.08 -38.99 -4.71
N GLY A 92 34.95 -38.27 -4.71
CA GLY A 92 33.61 -38.86 -4.90
C GLY A 92 32.95 -39.51 -3.67
N THR A 93 33.61 -39.55 -2.50
CA THR A 93 33.01 -40.11 -1.27
C THR A 93 32.15 -39.06 -0.53
N GLY A 94 30.83 -39.09 -0.72
CA GLY A 94 29.91 -38.06 -0.23
C GLY A 94 29.88 -37.80 1.29
N ALA A 95 30.49 -38.65 2.12
CA ALA A 95 30.45 -38.54 3.58
C ALA A 95 31.21 -37.31 4.13
N SER A 96 32.34 -36.91 3.53
CA SER A 96 33.16 -35.80 4.05
C SER A 96 32.53 -34.43 3.83
N PHE A 97 31.88 -34.20 2.69
CA PHE A 97 31.16 -32.95 2.43
C PHE A 97 29.89 -32.80 3.25
N TRP A 98 29.17 -33.90 3.49
CA TRP A 98 28.05 -33.87 4.43
C TRP A 98 28.51 -33.53 5.85
N GLY A 99 29.69 -34.00 6.25
CA GLY A 99 30.34 -33.57 7.50
C GLY A 99 30.59 -32.06 7.55
N PHE A 100 31.18 -31.49 6.49
CA PHE A 100 31.39 -30.05 6.35
C PHE A 100 30.07 -29.26 6.39
N VAL A 101 29.07 -29.66 5.60
CA VAL A 101 27.75 -28.99 5.58
C VAL A 101 27.10 -29.02 6.96
N ARG A 102 27.20 -30.16 7.67
CA ARG A 102 26.69 -30.31 9.04
C ARG A 102 27.42 -29.36 10.01
N SER A 103 28.75 -29.32 9.95
CA SER A 103 29.56 -28.38 10.74
C SER A 103 29.13 -26.93 10.50
N CYS A 104 29.01 -26.51 9.23
CA CYS A 104 28.51 -25.18 8.89
C CYS A 104 27.10 -24.93 9.43
N THR A 105 26.19 -25.91 9.36
CA THR A 105 24.84 -25.73 9.90
C THR A 105 24.80 -25.62 11.42
N ASP A 106 25.68 -26.33 12.12
CA ASP A 106 25.82 -26.23 13.57
C ASP A 106 26.39 -24.85 13.95
N ILE A 107 27.38 -24.34 13.20
CA ILE A 107 27.95 -23.00 13.40
C ILE A 107 26.89 -21.91 13.17
N ILE A 108 26.11 -22.01 12.09
CA ILE A 108 25.10 -21.01 11.70
C ILE A 108 23.81 -21.14 12.55
N GLY A 109 23.55 -22.33 13.11
CA GLY A 109 22.35 -22.68 13.85
C GLY A 109 21.13 -23.03 12.98
N VAL A 110 21.29 -23.30 11.68
CA VAL A 110 20.16 -23.64 10.78
C VAL A 110 20.04 -25.15 10.59
N PRO A 111 18.87 -25.70 10.20
CA PRO A 111 18.77 -27.13 9.91
C PRO A 111 19.70 -27.55 8.75
N GLY A 112 20.39 -28.69 8.88
CA GLY A 112 21.30 -29.28 7.89
C GLY A 112 20.81 -29.26 6.44
N LEU A 113 19.54 -29.63 6.24
CA LEU A 113 18.89 -29.67 4.91
C LEU A 113 18.80 -28.29 4.24
N SER A 114 18.87 -27.20 5.02
CA SER A 114 18.75 -25.84 4.51
C SER A 114 19.89 -25.48 3.56
N LEU A 115 21.13 -25.88 3.85
CA LEU A 115 22.29 -25.54 3.02
C LEU A 115 22.36 -26.34 1.70
N SER A 116 21.56 -27.38 1.55
CA SER A 116 21.46 -28.13 0.29
C SER A 116 20.66 -27.39 -0.79
N ASP A 117 19.89 -26.38 -0.40
CA ASP A 117 19.22 -25.46 -1.31
C ASP A 117 20.19 -24.38 -1.83
N ASP A 118 20.23 -24.18 -3.15
CA ASP A 118 21.16 -23.24 -3.77
C ASP A 118 20.88 -21.78 -3.39
N LYS A 119 19.62 -21.41 -3.12
CA LYS A 119 19.29 -20.04 -2.68
C LYS A 119 19.82 -19.82 -1.25
N ALA A 120 19.60 -20.77 -0.35
CA ALA A 120 20.15 -20.74 0.99
C ALA A 120 21.68 -20.72 0.98
N TRP A 121 22.32 -21.58 0.18
CA TRP A 121 23.76 -21.55 -0.02
C TRP A 121 24.28 -20.15 -0.38
N LYS A 122 23.62 -19.49 -1.34
CA LYS A 122 23.97 -18.12 -1.73
C LYS A 122 23.84 -17.11 -0.60
N MET A 123 22.84 -17.25 0.27
CA MET A 123 22.67 -16.37 1.43
C MET A 123 23.85 -16.40 2.40
N PHE A 124 24.45 -17.58 2.61
CA PHE A 124 25.54 -17.77 3.56
C PHE A 124 26.93 -17.63 2.96
N PHE A 125 27.13 -18.02 1.71
CA PHE A 125 28.49 -18.14 1.14
C PHE A 125 28.74 -17.26 -0.08
N VAL A 126 27.73 -16.54 -0.58
CA VAL A 126 27.88 -15.74 -1.80
C VAL A 126 27.50 -14.27 -1.59
N ASN A 127 26.32 -13.99 -1.03
CA ASN A 127 25.83 -12.61 -0.86
C ASN A 127 25.81 -12.14 0.60
N GLY A 128 26.01 -13.04 1.58
CA GLY A 128 26.10 -12.70 3.01
C GLY A 128 24.85 -12.07 3.62
N ALA A 129 23.67 -12.19 2.99
CA ALA A 129 22.42 -11.63 3.52
C ALA A 129 22.14 -12.13 4.95
N ALA A 130 22.56 -13.36 5.28
CA ALA A 130 22.43 -13.91 6.63
C ALA A 130 23.21 -13.11 7.70
N TYR A 131 24.38 -12.60 7.36
CA TYR A 131 25.24 -11.85 8.28
C TYR A 131 24.89 -10.37 8.34
N ARG A 132 24.30 -9.83 7.26
CA ARG A 132 23.84 -8.43 7.17
C ARG A 132 22.50 -8.17 7.85
N LEU A 133 21.75 -9.23 8.16
CA LEU A 133 20.41 -9.13 8.73
C LEU A 133 20.37 -8.38 10.06
N ARG A 134 21.19 -8.77 11.02
CA ARG A 134 21.20 -8.13 12.35
C ARG A 134 21.58 -6.65 12.26
N PRO A 135 22.70 -6.27 11.61
CA PRO A 135 23.03 -4.86 11.41
C PRO A 135 21.90 -4.05 10.74
N ALA A 136 21.20 -4.64 9.76
CA ALA A 136 20.08 -3.96 9.11
C ALA A 136 18.88 -3.75 10.05
N VAL A 137 18.57 -4.74 10.91
CA VAL A 137 17.52 -4.62 11.94
C VAL A 137 17.91 -3.59 12.99
N GLU A 138 19.15 -3.63 13.50
CA GLU A 138 19.66 -2.66 14.48
C GLU A 138 19.64 -1.24 13.91
N ALA A 139 20.11 -1.03 12.68
CA ALA A 139 20.06 0.26 12.00
C ALA A 139 18.62 0.78 11.89
N ARG A 140 17.66 -0.09 11.59
CA ARG A 140 16.24 0.29 11.52
C ARG A 140 15.65 0.64 12.89
N MET A 141 16.04 -0.07 13.94
CA MET A 141 15.60 0.22 15.30
C MET A 141 16.22 1.50 15.87
N ALA A 142 17.44 1.83 15.44
CA ALA A 142 18.15 3.05 15.83
C ALA A 142 17.76 4.30 15.01
N ALA A 143 17.18 4.12 13.82
CA ALA A 143 16.76 5.21 12.95
C ALA A 143 15.66 6.07 13.59
N THR A 144 15.91 7.37 13.69
CA THR A 144 14.98 8.32 14.36
C THR A 144 14.42 9.37 13.41
N THR A 145 15.18 9.74 12.36
CA THR A 145 14.72 10.71 11.37
C THR A 145 13.99 10.02 10.22
N PRO A 146 13.07 10.70 9.50
CA PRO A 146 12.40 10.12 8.34
C PRO A 146 13.37 9.55 7.28
N GLN A 147 14.45 10.27 6.99
CA GLN A 147 15.47 9.83 6.03
C GLN A 147 16.21 8.57 6.50
N GLU A 148 16.66 8.53 7.76
CA GLU A 148 17.31 7.33 8.34
C GLU A 148 16.37 6.12 8.33
N ILE A 149 15.09 6.35 8.59
CA ILE A 149 14.09 5.28 8.60
C ILE A 149 13.89 4.76 7.17
N ASP A 150 13.75 5.63 6.18
CA ASP A 150 13.59 5.21 4.78
C ASP A 150 14.83 4.44 4.28
N ASP A 151 16.03 4.96 4.55
CA ASP A 151 17.30 4.32 4.17
C ASP A 151 17.47 2.95 4.84
N SER A 152 17.13 2.84 6.13
CA SER A 152 17.21 1.57 6.86
C SER A 152 16.14 0.56 6.43
N ILE A 153 14.93 1.01 6.04
CA ILE A 153 13.91 0.15 5.44
C ILE A 153 14.38 -0.41 4.10
N GLU A 154 14.92 0.42 3.21
CA GLU A 154 15.43 -0.04 1.91
C GLU A 154 16.61 -1.01 2.06
N ASN A 155 17.51 -0.74 3.01
CA ASN A 155 18.57 -1.68 3.37
C ASN A 155 17.99 -3.03 3.85
N LEU A 156 17.04 -3.01 4.79
CA LEU A 156 16.41 -4.22 5.31
C LEU A 156 15.65 -5.01 4.24
N LYS A 157 14.93 -4.33 3.32
CA LYS A 157 14.32 -4.98 2.13
C LYS A 157 15.40 -5.62 1.25
N GLY A 158 16.51 -4.92 1.03
CA GLY A 158 17.66 -5.40 0.27
C GLY A 158 18.24 -6.71 0.81
N VAL A 159 18.26 -6.88 2.14
CA VAL A 159 18.66 -8.12 2.80
C VAL A 159 17.57 -9.19 2.72
N LEU A 160 16.31 -8.85 3.03
CA LEU A 160 15.21 -9.80 3.11
C LEU A 160 14.78 -10.38 1.77
N LYS A 161 15.03 -9.71 0.64
CA LYS A 161 14.68 -10.22 -0.69
C LYS A 161 15.28 -11.60 -0.98
N PHE A 162 16.42 -11.94 -0.37
CA PHE A 162 17.04 -13.26 -0.52
C PHE A 162 16.36 -14.33 0.34
N MET A 163 15.72 -13.90 1.42
CA MET A 163 15.02 -14.73 2.41
C MET A 163 13.55 -14.99 2.07
N GLN A 164 13.00 -14.28 1.09
CA GLN A 164 11.59 -14.35 0.68
C GLN A 164 11.38 -15.17 -0.60
N GLU A 165 10.18 -15.71 -0.75
CA GLU A 165 9.61 -16.22 -2.01
C GLU A 165 9.02 -15.08 -2.84
N SER A 166 8.66 -15.36 -4.10
CA SER A 166 8.08 -14.36 -5.02
C SER A 166 6.78 -13.73 -4.53
N ASN A 167 6.04 -14.42 -3.65
CA ASN A 167 4.83 -13.93 -3.01
C ASN A 167 5.10 -13.13 -1.72
N GLY A 168 6.37 -12.87 -1.37
CA GLY A 168 6.78 -12.13 -0.18
C GLY A 168 6.81 -12.95 1.12
N SER A 169 6.35 -14.20 1.10
CA SER A 169 6.45 -15.09 2.27
C SER A 169 7.89 -15.51 2.55
N LEU A 170 8.21 -15.80 3.80
CA LEU A 170 9.54 -16.27 4.19
C LEU A 170 9.74 -17.74 3.82
N LYS A 171 10.94 -18.07 3.32
CA LYS A 171 11.33 -19.47 3.10
C LYS A 171 11.49 -20.19 4.43
N GLY A 172 11.25 -21.51 4.45
CA GLY A 172 11.37 -22.32 5.67
C GLY A 172 12.74 -22.21 6.35
N SER A 173 13.82 -22.23 5.57
CA SER A 173 15.19 -22.04 6.08
C SER A 173 15.45 -20.62 6.62
N SER A 174 14.77 -19.61 6.08
CA SER A 174 14.86 -18.23 6.55
C SER A 174 14.23 -18.04 7.92
N VAL A 175 13.20 -18.80 8.29
CA VAL A 175 12.54 -18.68 9.60
C VAL A 175 13.51 -19.04 10.73
N ALA A 176 14.24 -20.15 10.60
CA ALA A 176 15.25 -20.54 11.59
C ALA A 176 16.38 -19.51 11.68
N LEU A 177 16.82 -18.97 10.54
CA LEU A 177 17.84 -17.93 10.48
C LEU A 177 17.40 -16.65 11.19
N LEU A 178 16.18 -16.16 10.89
CA LEU A 178 15.62 -14.97 11.55
C LEU A 178 15.56 -15.17 13.06
N LYS A 179 15.05 -16.34 13.50
CA LYS A 179 14.94 -16.68 14.93
C LYS A 179 16.30 -16.65 15.63
N ASN A 180 17.35 -17.20 15.01
CA ASN A 180 18.66 -17.25 15.64
C ASN A 180 19.42 -15.93 15.59
N ARG A 181 19.27 -15.14 14.53
CA ARG A 181 20.10 -13.93 14.35
C ARG A 181 19.47 -12.68 14.94
N VAL A 182 18.15 -12.55 14.88
CA VAL A 182 17.43 -11.33 15.29
C VAL A 182 16.21 -11.64 16.15
N GLY A 183 16.03 -12.88 16.61
CA GLY A 183 14.85 -13.25 17.40
C GLY A 183 14.75 -12.48 18.71
N ASP A 184 15.88 -12.21 19.36
CA ASP A 184 16.01 -11.34 20.53
C ASP A 184 15.65 -9.88 20.23
N LEU A 185 16.07 -9.33 19.09
CA LEU A 185 15.70 -7.96 18.67
C LEU A 185 14.21 -7.82 18.36
N LEU A 186 13.54 -8.93 18.04
CA LEU A 186 12.14 -8.98 17.68
C LEU A 186 11.25 -9.48 18.84
N ASP A 187 11.77 -9.59 20.06
CA ASP A 187 11.06 -10.13 21.23
C ASP A 187 10.45 -11.53 20.98
N GLY A 188 11.12 -12.35 20.16
CA GLY A 188 10.67 -13.68 19.75
C GLY A 188 9.56 -13.69 18.70
N GLU A 189 8.97 -12.54 18.37
CA GLU A 189 7.89 -12.40 17.40
C GLU A 189 8.42 -12.06 16.00
N LEU A 190 8.71 -13.10 15.20
CA LEU A 190 9.26 -12.92 13.85
C LEU A 190 8.41 -12.02 12.94
N VAL A 191 7.10 -11.93 13.18
CA VAL A 191 6.18 -11.08 12.42
C VAL A 191 6.55 -9.59 12.57
N ARG A 192 7.18 -9.18 13.67
CA ARG A 192 7.59 -7.79 13.91
C ARG A 192 8.62 -7.29 12.90
N ILE A 193 9.32 -8.18 12.19
CA ILE A 193 10.19 -7.76 11.09
C ILE A 193 9.40 -7.05 9.98
N PHE A 194 8.15 -7.43 9.75
CA PHE A 194 7.28 -6.76 8.79
C PHE A 194 6.78 -5.40 9.30
N THR A 195 6.67 -5.23 10.63
CA THR A 195 6.41 -3.94 11.26
C THR A 195 7.59 -2.99 11.07
N LEU A 196 8.82 -3.49 11.16
CA LEU A 196 10.04 -2.70 10.90
C LEU A 196 10.14 -2.22 9.44
N LEU A 197 9.56 -2.97 8.50
CA LEU A 197 9.46 -2.60 7.09
C LEU A 197 8.38 -1.55 6.80
N ALA A 198 7.52 -1.24 7.77
CA ALA A 198 6.55 -0.16 7.61
C ALA A 198 7.25 1.20 7.74
N PRO A 199 6.96 2.16 6.83
CA PRO A 199 7.42 3.53 6.97
C PRO A 199 6.89 4.11 8.30
N PRO A 200 7.58 5.11 8.87
CA PRO A 200 7.12 5.75 10.08
C PRO A 200 5.78 6.40 9.76
N VAL A 201 4.79 6.10 10.60
CA VAL A 201 3.53 6.81 10.54
C VAL A 201 3.83 8.21 11.06
N GLU A 202 3.79 9.25 10.22
CA GLU A 202 3.63 10.62 10.74
C GLU A 202 2.49 10.53 11.76
N GLN A 203 2.81 10.76 13.03
CA GLN A 203 1.84 10.60 14.08
C GLN A 203 0.92 11.80 14.06
N ALA A 204 -0.37 11.56 14.22
CA ALA A 204 -1.32 12.63 14.39
C ALA A 204 -0.94 13.44 15.64
N SER A 205 -0.85 14.75 15.47
CA SER A 205 -0.54 15.72 16.51
C SER A 205 -1.73 15.98 17.44
N VAL A 206 -2.96 15.75 16.97
CA VAL A 206 -4.19 15.94 17.75
C VAL A 206 -4.63 14.64 18.42
N SER A 207 -5.24 14.72 19.60
CA SER A 207 -5.95 13.61 20.26
C SER A 207 -7.25 13.26 19.51
N GLN A 208 -7.87 12.11 19.83
CA GLN A 208 -9.15 11.74 19.19
C GLN A 208 -10.30 12.66 19.64
N ASP A 209 -10.29 13.16 20.87
CA ASP A 209 -11.32 14.08 21.37
C ASP A 209 -11.23 15.45 20.68
N GLU A 210 -10.01 15.96 20.49
CA GLU A 210 -9.78 17.18 19.68
C GLU A 210 -10.23 16.97 18.23
N ALA A 211 -9.95 15.80 17.64
CA ALA A 211 -10.41 15.46 16.30
C ALA A 211 -11.95 15.42 16.20
N ASN A 212 -12.64 14.88 17.21
CA ASN A 212 -14.11 14.84 17.25
C ASN A 212 -14.71 16.26 17.28
N ALA A 213 -14.14 17.17 18.06
CA ALA A 213 -14.57 18.57 18.10
C ALA A 213 -14.26 19.29 16.78
N ALA A 214 -13.04 19.14 16.26
CA ALA A 214 -12.62 19.77 15.01
C ALA A 214 -13.48 19.32 13.83
N TYR A 215 -13.81 18.02 13.75
CA TYR A 215 -14.66 17.47 12.69
C TYR A 215 -15.99 18.22 12.53
N GLN A 216 -16.68 18.55 13.63
CA GLN A 216 -17.96 19.27 13.56
C GLN A 216 -17.80 20.66 12.95
N THR A 217 -16.74 21.38 13.33
CA THR A 217 -16.40 22.68 12.75
C THR A 217 -16.13 22.54 11.24
N LYS A 218 -15.32 21.55 10.84
CA LYS A 218 -14.99 21.34 9.42
C LYS A 218 -16.20 20.98 8.59
N LYS A 219 -17.07 20.11 9.10
CA LYS A 219 -18.35 19.80 8.43
C LYS A 219 -19.22 21.05 8.28
N ALA A 220 -19.33 21.89 9.31
CA ALA A 220 -20.07 23.15 9.23
C ALA A 220 -19.47 24.12 8.19
N ASP A 221 -18.14 24.22 8.11
CA ASP A 221 -17.45 25.04 7.11
C ASP A 221 -17.77 24.59 5.68
N GLY A 222 -17.79 23.28 5.43
CA GLY A 222 -18.14 22.74 4.12
C GLY A 222 -19.62 22.86 3.78
N VAL A 223 -20.53 22.73 4.76
CA VAL A 223 -21.96 23.08 4.56
C VAL A 223 -22.10 24.54 4.15
N ALA A 224 -21.43 25.46 4.84
CA ALA A 224 -21.45 26.88 4.49
C ALA A 224 -20.89 27.13 3.08
N LEU A 225 -19.83 26.41 2.68
CA LEU A 225 -19.27 26.51 1.33
C LEU A 225 -20.27 26.05 0.25
N LEU A 226 -20.95 24.92 0.47
CA LEU A 226 -21.96 24.34 -0.42
C LEU A 226 -23.22 25.21 -0.54
N SER A 227 -23.66 25.83 0.56
CA SER A 227 -24.79 26.77 0.56
C SER A 227 -24.44 28.10 -0.13
N GLY A 228 -23.15 28.48 -0.14
CA GLY A 228 -22.65 29.69 -0.80
C GLY A 228 -22.27 29.50 -2.28
N LEU A 229 -22.70 28.42 -2.91
CA LEU A 229 -22.57 28.21 -4.36
C LEU A 229 -23.68 28.99 -5.11
N ASN A 230 -23.44 29.30 -6.38
CA ASN A 230 -24.43 29.88 -7.29
C ASN A 230 -25.65 28.96 -7.44
N SER A 231 -25.42 27.64 -7.40
CA SER A 231 -26.46 26.64 -7.24
C SER A 231 -26.37 26.01 -5.84
N PRO A 232 -27.04 26.59 -4.81
CA PRO A 232 -26.97 26.08 -3.46
C PRO A 232 -27.34 24.60 -3.38
N ALA A 233 -26.49 23.82 -2.71
CA ALA A 233 -26.61 22.36 -2.69
C ALA A 233 -27.96 21.88 -2.12
N ASP A 234 -28.43 22.53 -1.05
CA ASP A 234 -29.71 22.24 -0.39
C ASP A 234 -30.91 22.48 -1.31
N ALA A 235 -30.90 23.58 -2.07
CA ALA A 235 -31.93 23.89 -3.05
C ALA A 235 -31.94 22.87 -4.19
N MET A 236 -30.77 22.49 -4.71
CA MET A 236 -30.67 21.52 -5.81
C MET A 236 -31.03 20.09 -5.37
N VAL A 237 -30.63 19.68 -4.17
CA VAL A 237 -31.04 18.40 -3.58
C VAL A 237 -32.55 18.38 -3.32
N SER A 238 -33.13 19.48 -2.85
CA SER A 238 -34.58 19.59 -2.65
C SER A 238 -35.33 19.45 -3.97
N ALA A 239 -34.90 20.16 -5.01
CA ALA A 239 -35.49 20.05 -6.36
C ALA A 239 -35.35 18.63 -6.95
N ALA A 240 -34.25 17.95 -6.67
CA ALA A 240 -34.03 16.56 -7.09
C ALA A 240 -34.98 15.58 -6.40
N LYS A 241 -35.24 15.76 -5.10
CA LYS A 241 -36.19 14.94 -4.32
C LYS A 241 -37.64 15.24 -4.68
N GLU A 242 -37.98 16.52 -4.87
CA GLU A 242 -39.31 16.95 -5.29
C GLU A 242 -39.69 16.35 -6.65
N TYR A 243 -38.75 16.34 -7.60
CA TYR A 243 -38.96 15.67 -8.89
C TYR A 243 -39.36 14.19 -8.71
N VAL A 244 -38.67 13.46 -7.82
CA VAL A 244 -38.97 12.04 -7.56
C VAL A 244 -40.37 11.90 -6.95
N VAL A 245 -40.71 12.74 -5.97
CA VAL A 245 -42.05 12.72 -5.33
C VAL A 245 -43.13 12.96 -6.37
N ASN A 246 -43.01 14.01 -7.19
CA ASN A 246 -44.01 14.37 -8.20
C ASN A 246 -44.18 13.29 -9.27
N MET A 247 -43.07 12.66 -9.69
CA MET A 247 -43.11 11.60 -10.69
C MET A 247 -43.65 10.29 -10.14
N LEU A 248 -43.59 10.03 -8.83
CA LEU A 248 -44.07 8.78 -8.19
C LEU A 248 -45.35 8.97 -7.37
N ASP A 249 -46.02 10.12 -7.50
CA ASP A 249 -47.26 10.42 -6.79
C ASP A 249 -48.42 9.58 -7.36
N PRO A 250 -49.05 8.71 -6.55
CA PRO A 250 -50.19 7.91 -7.00
C PRO A 250 -51.46 8.75 -7.19
N ALA A 251 -51.54 9.94 -6.60
CA ALA A 251 -52.63 10.89 -6.81
C ALA A 251 -52.47 11.64 -8.14
N ASN A 252 -51.27 11.65 -8.71
CA ASN A 252 -51.03 12.12 -10.06
C ASN A 252 -51.48 11.05 -11.05
N GLY A 253 -52.73 11.19 -11.54
CA GLY A 253 -53.37 10.26 -12.48
C GLY A 253 -52.60 10.04 -13.79
N ASP A 254 -51.66 10.94 -14.12
CA ASP A 254 -50.80 10.87 -15.30
C ASP A 254 -49.38 10.34 -14.98
N SER A 255 -49.11 9.89 -13.75
CA SER A 255 -47.81 9.33 -13.36
C SER A 255 -47.57 7.95 -14.01
N LEU A 256 -47.06 7.99 -15.24
CA LEU A 256 -46.56 6.80 -15.94
C LEU A 256 -45.43 6.12 -15.17
N GLU A 257 -44.63 6.87 -14.41
CA GLU A 257 -43.49 6.33 -13.68
C GLU A 257 -43.89 5.50 -12.47
N TRP A 258 -44.96 5.84 -11.78
CA TRP A 258 -45.50 4.98 -10.72
C TRP A 258 -46.03 3.65 -11.28
N LEU A 259 -46.70 3.69 -12.43
CA LEU A 259 -47.16 2.49 -13.13
C LEU A 259 -45.98 1.64 -13.61
N ASN A 260 -44.95 2.26 -14.21
CA ASN A 260 -43.71 1.59 -14.61
C ASN A 260 -43.04 0.90 -13.42
N LEU A 261 -42.92 1.60 -12.29
CA LEU A 261 -42.33 1.04 -11.07
C LEU A 261 -43.11 -0.20 -10.58
N LYS A 262 -44.44 -0.13 -10.52
CA LYS A 262 -45.28 -1.29 -10.16
C LYS A 262 -45.10 -2.46 -11.11
N ASN A 263 -45.13 -2.19 -12.42
CA ASN A 263 -44.99 -3.22 -13.45
C ASN A 263 -43.61 -3.89 -13.40
N MET A 264 -42.56 -3.13 -13.13
CA MET A 264 -41.18 -3.62 -13.14
C MET A 264 -40.77 -4.31 -11.85
N PHE A 265 -41.26 -3.86 -10.69
CA PHE A 265 -40.81 -4.33 -9.37
C PHE A 265 -41.87 -5.10 -8.58
N GLY A 266 -43.12 -5.16 -9.05
CA GLY A 266 -44.21 -5.92 -8.44
C GLY A 266 -44.38 -5.59 -6.95
N ASP A 267 -44.38 -6.61 -6.11
CA ASP A 267 -44.53 -6.47 -4.65
C ASP A 267 -43.43 -5.62 -3.99
N LYS A 268 -42.28 -5.43 -4.65
CA LYS A 268 -41.19 -4.58 -4.14
C LYS A 268 -41.38 -3.10 -4.47
N ALA A 269 -42.33 -2.73 -5.33
CA ALA A 269 -42.48 -1.35 -5.83
C ALA A 269 -42.64 -0.31 -4.71
N GLY A 270 -43.36 -0.63 -3.63
CA GLY A 270 -43.50 0.26 -2.47
C GLY A 270 -42.15 0.60 -1.82
N VAL A 271 -41.31 -0.40 -1.57
CA VAL A 271 -40.00 -0.18 -0.92
C VAL A 271 -39.02 0.52 -1.85
N VAL A 272 -39.06 0.23 -3.17
CA VAL A 272 -38.25 0.98 -4.16
C VAL A 272 -38.68 2.44 -4.22
N LYS A 273 -40.00 2.71 -4.19
CA LYS A 273 -40.53 4.08 -4.13
C LYS A 273 -40.06 4.80 -2.88
N ASP A 274 -40.14 4.17 -1.71
CA ASP A 274 -39.71 4.77 -0.45
C ASP A 274 -38.20 5.09 -0.48
N ALA A 275 -37.38 4.18 -1.01
CA ALA A 275 -35.94 4.41 -1.19
C ALA A 275 -35.67 5.62 -2.12
N LEU A 276 -36.41 5.72 -3.23
CA LEU A 276 -36.30 6.85 -4.16
C LEU A 276 -36.69 8.18 -3.51
N ILE A 277 -37.84 8.23 -2.84
CA ILE A 277 -38.35 9.46 -2.18
C ILE A 277 -37.41 9.91 -1.06
N GLN A 278 -36.86 8.96 -0.29
CA GLN A 278 -35.93 9.26 0.80
C GLN A 278 -34.52 9.60 0.29
N GLY A 279 -34.28 9.56 -1.02
CA GLY A 279 -32.98 9.84 -1.63
C GLY A 279 -31.93 8.78 -1.32
N ARG A 280 -32.31 7.52 -1.05
CA ARG A 280 -31.38 6.41 -0.77
C ARG A 280 -30.86 5.78 -2.05
N PHE A 281 -30.23 6.58 -2.90
CA PHE A 281 -29.80 6.15 -4.24
C PHE A 281 -28.59 5.19 -4.19
N GLY A 282 -27.87 5.18 -3.08
CA GLY A 282 -26.80 4.22 -2.76
C GLY A 282 -27.28 2.82 -2.35
N TYR A 283 -26.52 2.18 -1.46
CA TYR A 283 -26.76 0.80 -1.01
C TYR A 283 -27.63 0.70 0.25
N GLY A 284 -27.80 1.79 0.99
CA GLY A 284 -28.59 1.81 2.22
C GLY A 284 -28.09 0.80 3.26
N ASN A 285 -29.00 0.39 4.15
CA ASN A 285 -28.72 -0.61 5.17
C ASN A 285 -28.69 -2.01 4.55
N PRO A 286 -27.61 -2.80 4.73
CA PRO A 286 -27.47 -4.11 4.08
C PRO A 286 -28.42 -5.18 4.65
N GLN A 287 -28.92 -5.00 5.88
CA GLN A 287 -29.90 -5.90 6.49
C GLN A 287 -31.31 -5.63 5.94
N ARG A 288 -31.67 -4.35 5.78
CA ARG A 288 -32.98 -3.94 5.24
C ARG A 288 -33.02 -3.93 3.71
N ARG A 289 -31.85 -3.88 3.07
CA ARG A 289 -31.64 -3.73 1.61
C ARG A 289 -32.45 -2.58 1.02
N ASP A 290 -32.50 -1.46 1.73
CA ASP A 290 -33.42 -0.34 1.49
C ASP A 290 -32.82 0.80 0.63
N GLY A 291 -31.70 0.55 -0.04
CA GLY A 291 -31.10 1.46 -1.03
C GLY A 291 -31.38 1.02 -2.48
N CYS A 292 -31.56 2.00 -3.38
CA CYS A 292 -31.87 1.79 -4.79
C CYS A 292 -30.88 0.88 -5.52
N ARG A 293 -29.59 0.91 -5.14
CA ARG A 293 -28.58 0.04 -5.77
C ARG A 293 -28.90 -1.44 -5.60
N ASN A 294 -29.43 -1.87 -4.46
CA ASN A 294 -29.79 -3.28 -4.23
C ASN A 294 -30.82 -3.77 -5.25
N TYR A 295 -31.84 -2.94 -5.51
CA TYR A 295 -32.89 -3.27 -6.46
C TYR A 295 -32.38 -3.24 -7.90
N SER A 296 -31.41 -2.39 -8.22
CA SER A 296 -30.81 -2.34 -9.55
C SER A 296 -30.02 -3.61 -9.92
N TYR A 297 -29.49 -4.34 -8.93
CA TYR A 297 -28.74 -5.58 -9.14
C TYR A 297 -29.64 -6.82 -9.19
N ASP A 298 -30.71 -6.84 -8.38
CA ASP A 298 -31.62 -7.97 -8.28
C ASP A 298 -32.73 -7.98 -9.35
N ALA A 299 -32.94 -6.85 -10.05
CA ALA A 299 -34.04 -6.70 -11.00
C ALA A 299 -33.69 -7.14 -12.43
N SER A 300 -34.72 -7.28 -13.28
CA SER A 300 -34.53 -7.52 -14.71
C SER A 300 -33.71 -6.39 -15.36
N TYR A 301 -33.08 -6.67 -16.50
CA TYR A 301 -32.31 -5.65 -17.23
C TYR A 301 -33.12 -4.38 -17.50
N ALA A 302 -34.38 -4.52 -17.92
CA ALA A 302 -35.28 -3.40 -18.17
C ALA A 302 -35.56 -2.56 -16.90
N ALA A 303 -35.86 -3.23 -15.78
CA ALA A 303 -36.11 -2.58 -14.50
C ALA A 303 -34.85 -1.88 -13.96
N SER A 304 -33.69 -2.54 -14.07
CA SER A 304 -32.38 -1.97 -13.70
C SER A 304 -32.04 -0.75 -14.56
N SER A 305 -32.28 -0.83 -15.87
CA SER A 305 -32.04 0.29 -16.80
C SER A 305 -32.96 1.47 -16.50
N TRP A 306 -34.26 1.21 -16.32
CA TRP A 306 -35.23 2.25 -15.97
C TRP A 306 -34.86 2.96 -14.66
N LEU A 307 -34.54 2.20 -13.61
CA LEU A 307 -34.19 2.77 -12.31
C LEU A 307 -32.93 3.66 -12.40
N LYS A 308 -31.93 3.24 -13.18
CA LYS A 308 -30.72 4.05 -13.45
C LYS A 308 -31.04 5.34 -14.20
N GLN A 309 -31.91 5.28 -15.21
CA GLN A 309 -32.32 6.45 -15.99
C GLN A 309 -33.14 7.43 -15.14
N PHE A 310 -34.11 6.91 -14.38
CA PHE A 310 -34.95 7.69 -13.47
C PHE A 310 -34.10 8.43 -12.42
N MET A 311 -33.18 7.72 -11.74
CA MET A 311 -32.23 8.35 -10.82
C MET A 311 -31.32 9.34 -11.56
N GLY A 312 -30.88 9.01 -12.78
CA GLY A 312 -30.04 9.88 -13.60
C GLY A 312 -30.65 11.26 -13.87
N TYR A 313 -31.96 11.33 -14.10
CA TYR A 313 -32.65 12.61 -14.28
C TYR A 313 -32.75 13.42 -12.99
N SER A 314 -33.01 12.77 -11.85
CA SER A 314 -32.98 13.44 -10.54
C SER A 314 -31.57 13.96 -10.22
N LEU A 315 -30.55 13.13 -10.44
CA LEU A 315 -29.15 13.45 -10.18
C LEU A 315 -28.59 14.55 -11.09
N SER A 316 -29.07 14.68 -12.33
CA SER A 316 -28.60 15.72 -13.25
C SER A 316 -28.87 17.15 -12.75
N LYS A 317 -29.83 17.31 -11.82
CA LYS A 317 -30.09 18.59 -11.13
C LYS A 317 -29.02 18.94 -10.10
N VAL A 318 -28.33 17.93 -9.54
CA VAL A 318 -27.33 18.08 -8.47
C VAL A 318 -25.91 18.01 -9.02
N THR A 319 -25.67 17.31 -10.13
CA THR A 319 -24.35 17.23 -10.79
C THR A 319 -23.66 18.60 -10.97
N PRO A 320 -24.35 19.70 -11.37
CA PRO A 320 -23.72 21.01 -11.49
C PRO A 320 -23.13 21.55 -10.17
N VAL A 321 -23.72 21.20 -9.03
CA VAL A 321 -23.23 21.58 -7.70
C VAL A 321 -21.83 20.99 -7.45
N ILE A 322 -21.59 19.75 -7.90
CA ILE A 322 -20.30 19.08 -7.71
C ILE A 322 -19.22 19.75 -8.55
N GLU A 323 -19.53 20.09 -9.80
CA GLU A 323 -18.59 20.80 -10.67
C GLU A 323 -18.29 22.19 -10.15
N GLU A 324 -19.30 22.90 -9.67
CA GLU A 324 -19.14 24.22 -9.10
C GLU A 324 -18.29 24.18 -7.81
N LEU A 325 -18.56 23.21 -6.93
CA LEU A 325 -17.76 22.98 -5.73
C LEU A 325 -16.29 22.71 -6.08
N ARG A 326 -16.04 21.79 -7.02
CA ARG A 326 -14.68 21.44 -7.45
C ARG A 326 -13.97 22.67 -8.02
N GLN A 327 -14.61 23.41 -8.93
CA GLN A 327 -14.04 24.63 -9.50
C GLN A 327 -13.72 25.68 -8.43
N LYS A 328 -14.63 25.87 -7.47
CA LYS A 328 -14.45 26.84 -6.37
C LYS A 328 -13.30 26.46 -5.45
N LEU A 329 -13.10 25.17 -5.18
CA LEU A 329 -11.95 24.68 -4.41
C LEU A 329 -10.65 24.80 -5.20
N GLU A 330 -10.65 24.42 -6.49
CA GLU A 330 -9.49 24.56 -7.39
C GLU A 330 -9.09 26.03 -7.65
N SER A 331 -10.01 26.97 -7.51
CA SER A 331 -9.76 28.40 -7.69
C SER A 331 -9.39 29.13 -6.40
N MET A 332 -9.18 28.44 -5.28
CA MET A 332 -8.72 29.09 -4.05
C MET A 332 -7.25 29.52 -4.20
N ASP A 333 -6.99 30.82 -4.02
CA ASP A 333 -5.76 31.54 -4.41
C ASP A 333 -4.46 31.16 -3.66
N THR A 334 -4.37 30.00 -3.00
CA THR A 334 -3.17 29.65 -2.20
C THR A 334 -2.15 28.78 -2.92
N VAL A 335 -2.52 28.18 -4.05
CA VAL A 335 -1.61 27.38 -4.89
C VAL A 335 -1.74 27.88 -6.33
N SER A 336 -0.63 28.36 -6.89
CA SER A 336 -0.60 28.76 -8.30
C SER A 336 -0.59 27.54 -9.22
N ASP A 337 -1.02 27.73 -10.46
CA ASP A 337 -0.98 26.65 -11.46
C ASP A 337 0.45 26.17 -11.71
N GLU A 338 1.43 27.09 -11.70
CA GLU A 338 2.84 26.76 -11.86
C GLU A 338 3.37 25.86 -10.72
N ALA A 339 2.96 26.15 -9.47
CA ALA A 339 3.36 25.33 -8.33
C ALA A 339 2.75 23.92 -8.42
N ALA A 340 1.47 23.83 -8.82
CA ALA A 340 0.80 22.55 -9.01
C ALA A 340 1.42 21.72 -10.16
N GLU A 341 1.79 22.38 -11.26
CA GLU A 341 2.51 21.77 -12.37
C GLU A 341 3.90 21.31 -11.96
N GLU A 342 4.64 22.09 -11.18
CA GLU A 342 5.95 21.70 -10.65
C GLU A 342 5.84 20.42 -9.81
N TRP A 343 4.86 20.34 -8.91
CA TRP A 343 4.63 19.15 -8.10
C TRP A 343 4.23 17.93 -8.95
N ALA A 344 3.35 18.11 -9.94
CA ALA A 344 2.96 17.05 -10.86
C ALA A 344 4.15 16.53 -11.67
N ASN A 345 5.00 17.42 -12.17
CA ASN A 345 6.23 17.08 -12.91
C ASN A 345 7.29 16.40 -12.02
N GLY A 346 7.27 16.67 -10.70
CA GLY A 346 8.12 16.01 -9.73
C GLY A 346 7.79 14.52 -9.49
N ILE A 347 6.62 14.05 -9.95
CA ILE A 347 6.22 12.65 -9.82
C ILE A 347 6.83 11.81 -10.93
N LYS A 348 7.51 10.73 -10.56
CA LYS A 348 8.08 9.79 -11.52
C LYS A 348 6.98 8.93 -12.14
N ILE A 349 6.74 9.09 -13.45
CA ILE A 349 5.71 8.36 -14.20
C ILE A 349 6.36 7.64 -15.39
N SER A 350 6.00 6.38 -15.63
CA SER A 350 6.49 5.68 -16.82
C SER A 350 5.86 6.25 -18.11
N LYS A 351 6.66 6.41 -19.17
CA LYS A 351 6.17 6.87 -20.49
C LYS A 351 5.01 6.03 -21.03
N MET A 352 5.04 4.72 -20.77
CA MET A 352 3.99 3.79 -21.18
C MET A 352 2.67 4.11 -20.48
N LEU A 353 2.68 4.31 -19.16
CA LEU A 353 1.48 4.66 -18.40
C LEU A 353 0.89 5.98 -18.89
N MET A 354 1.73 6.99 -19.06
CA MET A 354 1.29 8.31 -19.53
C MET A 354 0.64 8.22 -20.91
N SER A 355 1.23 7.46 -21.84
CA SER A 355 0.65 7.20 -23.16
C SER A 355 -0.70 6.46 -23.08
N GLU A 356 -0.81 5.39 -22.27
CA GLU A 356 -2.06 4.64 -22.14
C GLU A 356 -3.18 5.48 -21.48
N TYR A 357 -2.84 6.31 -20.50
CA TYR A 357 -3.81 7.19 -19.84
C TYR A 357 -4.27 8.32 -20.77
N ASP A 358 -3.32 9.02 -21.40
CA ASP A 358 -3.61 10.15 -22.30
C ASP A 358 -4.36 9.70 -23.57
N ALA A 359 -4.15 8.48 -24.04
CA ALA A 359 -4.92 7.91 -25.14
C ALA A 359 -6.43 7.83 -24.84
N ALA A 360 -6.80 7.64 -23.55
CA ALA A 360 -8.19 7.56 -23.13
C ALA A 360 -8.76 8.91 -22.65
N ALA A 361 -7.94 9.75 -22.01
CA ALA A 361 -8.37 10.98 -21.36
C ALA A 361 -8.00 12.26 -22.13
N GLY A 362 -7.27 12.14 -23.24
CA GLY A 362 -6.76 13.25 -24.04
C GLY A 362 -5.27 13.54 -23.79
N GLU A 363 -4.59 14.08 -24.78
CA GLU A 363 -3.16 14.41 -24.71
C GLU A 363 -2.85 15.29 -23.49
N GLY A 364 -1.88 14.90 -22.67
CA GLY A 364 -1.46 15.61 -21.46
C GLY A 364 -2.43 15.50 -20.27
N ALA A 365 -3.46 14.64 -20.35
CA ALA A 365 -4.45 14.50 -19.29
C ALA A 365 -3.86 14.01 -17.97
N MET A 366 -2.88 13.08 -18.00
CA MET A 366 -2.25 12.55 -16.80
C MET A 366 -1.66 13.66 -15.93
N LEU A 367 -0.87 14.56 -16.54
CA LEU A 367 -0.23 15.66 -15.82
C LEU A 367 -1.23 16.74 -15.41
N ARG A 368 -2.20 17.07 -16.27
CA ARG A 368 -3.28 18.01 -15.89
C ARG A 368 -4.10 17.51 -14.70
N ASP A 369 -4.48 16.24 -14.70
CA ASP A 369 -5.28 15.65 -13.62
C ASP A 369 -4.48 15.54 -12.33
N LEU A 370 -3.18 15.27 -12.40
CA LEU A 370 -2.28 15.32 -11.25
C LEU A 370 -2.16 16.73 -10.67
N ALA A 371 -1.87 17.72 -11.52
CA ALA A 371 -1.75 19.11 -11.10
C ALA A 371 -3.04 19.59 -10.43
N ALA A 372 -4.21 19.31 -11.02
CA ALA A 372 -5.50 19.65 -10.43
C ALA A 372 -5.72 18.99 -9.06
N ALA A 373 -5.36 17.71 -8.88
CA ALA A 373 -5.46 17.04 -7.59
C ALA A 373 -4.49 17.61 -6.53
N PHE A 374 -3.28 17.97 -6.94
CA PHE A 374 -2.29 18.64 -6.07
C PHE A 374 -2.76 20.03 -5.64
N LYS A 375 -3.34 20.79 -6.57
CA LYS A 375 -3.92 22.09 -6.32
C LYS A 375 -5.07 21.99 -5.32
N LEU A 376 -6.02 21.08 -5.58
CA LEU A 376 -7.13 20.80 -4.68
C LEU A 376 -6.68 20.42 -3.26
N ALA A 377 -5.59 19.68 -3.14
CA ALA A 377 -5.01 19.29 -1.87
C ALA A 377 -4.20 20.40 -1.16
N GLY A 378 -4.13 21.60 -1.72
CA GLY A 378 -3.31 22.69 -1.19
C GLY A 378 -1.83 22.33 -1.10
N GLY A 379 -1.33 21.46 -1.99
CA GLY A 379 0.05 20.93 -1.94
C GLY A 379 0.33 19.94 -0.81
N ARG A 380 -0.66 19.53 -0.02
CA ARG A 380 -0.47 18.65 1.14
C ARG A 380 -0.37 17.16 0.79
N ILE A 381 0.15 16.82 -0.39
CA ILE A 381 0.43 15.43 -0.81
C ILE A 381 1.95 15.24 -0.82
N LYS A 382 2.51 14.76 0.29
CA LYS A 382 3.97 14.61 0.47
C LYS A 382 4.47 13.21 0.15
N THR A 383 3.61 12.21 0.34
CA THR A 383 3.96 10.79 0.28
C THR A 383 3.91 10.17 -1.11
N LEU A 384 3.42 10.88 -2.14
CA LEU A 384 3.42 10.38 -3.52
C LEU A 384 4.71 10.81 -4.21
N LYS A 385 5.48 9.86 -4.73
CA LYS A 385 6.74 10.09 -5.47
C LYS A 385 6.76 9.45 -6.85
N GLN A 386 5.98 8.38 -7.06
CA GLN A 386 5.97 7.67 -8.34
C GLN A 386 4.60 7.06 -8.66
N ILE A 387 4.30 6.89 -9.95
CA ILE A 387 3.12 6.18 -10.43
C ILE A 387 3.55 5.14 -11.47
N ASP A 388 3.28 3.89 -11.13
CA ASP A 388 3.67 2.72 -11.89
C ASP A 388 2.48 2.11 -12.64
N LEU A 389 2.74 1.60 -13.85
CA LEU A 389 1.73 0.90 -14.64
C LEU A 389 1.34 -0.43 -13.98
N HIS A 390 0.05 -0.64 -13.75
CA HIS A 390 -0.47 -1.90 -13.23
C HIS A 390 -1.83 -2.25 -13.85
N ARG A 391 -1.85 -3.22 -14.77
CA ARG A 391 -3.04 -3.55 -15.59
C ARG A 391 -4.14 -4.35 -14.90
N LYS A 392 -4.09 -4.51 -13.57
CA LYS A 392 -5.11 -5.23 -12.80
C LYS A 392 -5.94 -4.25 -11.99
N ARG A 393 -5.63 -4.14 -10.70
CA ARG A 393 -6.30 -3.25 -9.76
C ARG A 393 -5.38 -2.09 -9.43
N SER A 394 -5.90 -0.87 -9.44
CA SER A 394 -5.17 0.27 -8.91
C SER A 394 -5.06 0.18 -7.39
N TYR A 395 -3.97 0.68 -6.82
CA TYR A 395 -3.81 0.82 -5.39
C TYR A 395 -2.70 1.83 -5.04
N ALA A 396 -2.92 2.59 -3.98
CA ALA A 396 -1.93 3.44 -3.35
C ALA A 396 -1.07 2.65 -2.35
N SER A 397 0.22 2.92 -2.34
CA SER A 397 1.20 2.29 -1.47
C SER A 397 1.96 3.35 -0.69
N ARG A 398 1.62 3.49 0.60
CA ARG A 398 2.33 4.37 1.52
C ARG A 398 3.82 4.00 1.63
N SER A 399 4.15 2.72 1.75
CA SER A 399 5.52 2.22 1.97
C SER A 399 6.44 2.29 0.76
N LYS A 400 5.87 2.37 -0.44
CA LYS A 400 6.62 2.59 -1.68
C LYS A 400 6.51 4.02 -2.19
N GLN A 401 5.77 4.87 -1.45
CA GLN A 401 5.44 6.22 -1.84
C GLN A 401 4.91 6.29 -3.29
N SER A 402 4.04 5.34 -3.65
CA SER A 402 3.65 5.12 -5.03
C SER A 402 2.18 4.76 -5.23
N ILE A 403 1.68 5.07 -6.43
CA ILE A 403 0.44 4.53 -6.94
C ILE A 403 0.77 3.48 -8.00
N SER A 404 0.19 2.29 -7.87
CA SER A 404 0.08 1.36 -9.00
C SER A 404 -1.24 1.65 -9.70
N LEU A 405 -1.20 2.15 -10.93
CA LEU A 405 -2.38 2.63 -11.64
C LEU A 405 -2.73 1.72 -12.82
N ASN A 406 -4.01 1.30 -12.88
CA ASN A 406 -4.61 0.78 -14.09
C ASN A 406 -5.14 1.95 -14.94
N PRO A 407 -4.56 2.22 -16.13
CA PRO A 407 -4.98 3.35 -16.96
C PRO A 407 -6.45 3.25 -17.42
N THR A 408 -7.02 2.04 -17.49
CA THR A 408 -8.44 1.87 -17.85
C THR A 408 -9.40 2.36 -16.75
N GLY A 409 -8.91 2.57 -15.52
CA GLY A 409 -9.70 3.17 -14.44
C GLY A 409 -9.97 4.67 -14.63
N GLY A 410 -9.16 5.33 -15.46
CA GLY A 410 -9.30 6.76 -15.78
C GLY A 410 -9.16 7.69 -14.57
N LYS A 411 -9.63 8.93 -14.77
CA LYS A 411 -9.49 10.06 -13.83
C LYS A 411 -10.03 9.77 -12.44
N ARG A 412 -11.19 9.13 -12.33
CA ARG A 412 -11.80 8.79 -11.03
C ARG A 412 -10.89 7.91 -10.19
N VAL A 413 -10.34 6.85 -10.79
CA VAL A 413 -9.46 5.93 -10.07
C VAL A 413 -8.15 6.61 -9.72
N LEU A 414 -7.57 7.40 -10.62
CA LEU A 414 -6.36 8.19 -10.30
C LEU A 414 -6.60 9.09 -9.07
N TRP A 415 -7.71 9.82 -9.04
CA TRP A 415 -8.04 10.71 -7.92
C TRP A 415 -8.33 9.97 -6.62
N HIS A 416 -8.95 8.79 -6.69
CA HIS A 416 -9.11 7.91 -5.52
C HIS A 416 -7.74 7.57 -4.91
N GLU A 417 -6.81 7.08 -5.73
CA GLU A 417 -5.48 6.69 -5.24
C GLU A 417 -4.65 7.89 -4.74
N ILE A 418 -4.81 9.07 -5.36
CA ILE A 418 -4.21 10.32 -4.86
C ILE A 418 -4.80 10.70 -3.51
N GLY A 419 -6.11 10.55 -3.31
CA GLY A 419 -6.76 10.85 -2.03
C GLY A 419 -6.25 9.98 -0.88
N HIS A 420 -5.85 8.72 -1.14
CA HIS A 420 -5.10 7.95 -0.13
C HIS A 420 -3.77 8.58 0.23
N HIS A 421 -3.03 9.13 -0.75
CA HIS A 421 -1.79 9.84 -0.47
C HIS A 421 -2.01 11.18 0.26
N PHE A 422 -3.15 11.83 0.06
CA PHE A 422 -3.57 12.95 0.91
C PHE A 422 -3.74 12.49 2.36
N GLU A 423 -4.45 11.39 2.60
CA GLU A 423 -4.60 10.81 3.95
C GLU A 423 -3.26 10.42 4.58
N TYR A 424 -2.38 9.77 3.81
CA TYR A 424 -1.07 9.35 4.30
C TYR A 424 -0.15 10.52 4.69
N SER A 425 -0.36 11.68 4.05
CA SER A 425 0.41 12.90 4.27
C SER A 425 -0.19 13.81 5.35
N ASN A 426 -1.40 13.50 5.83
CA ASN A 426 -2.15 14.33 6.78
C ASN A 426 -2.80 13.43 7.86
N PRO A 427 -2.00 12.88 8.81
CA PRO A 427 -2.49 11.94 9.81
C PRO A 427 -3.54 12.52 10.77
N ASP A 428 -3.55 13.84 10.98
CA ASP A 428 -4.61 14.51 11.75
C ASP A 428 -5.97 14.38 11.04
N TYR A 429 -6.00 14.51 9.72
CA TYR A 429 -7.23 14.34 8.94
C TYR A 429 -7.74 12.90 8.98
N LEU A 430 -6.85 11.90 9.09
CA LEU A 430 -7.28 10.52 9.34
C LEU A 430 -8.03 10.35 10.67
N LYS A 431 -7.67 11.11 11.73
CA LYS A 431 -8.44 11.12 12.99
C LYS A 431 -9.79 11.80 12.84
N LEU A 432 -9.88 12.86 12.04
CA LEU A 432 -11.15 13.52 11.72
C LEU A 432 -12.04 12.62 10.84
N ALA A 433 -11.46 11.87 9.90
CA ALA A 433 -12.19 10.85 9.14
C ALA A 433 -12.75 9.74 10.04
N LEU A 434 -12.01 9.35 11.08
CA LEU A 434 -12.52 8.43 12.10
C LEU A 434 -13.66 9.04 12.92
N ALA A 435 -13.57 10.32 13.26
CA ALA A 435 -14.65 11.06 13.92
C ALA A 435 -15.91 11.11 13.06
N PHE A 436 -15.77 11.38 11.76
CA PHE A 436 -16.84 11.30 10.77
C PHE A 436 -17.53 9.94 10.79
N LEU A 437 -16.77 8.84 10.63
CA LEU A 437 -17.35 7.49 10.65
C LEU A 437 -17.99 7.14 12.00
N THR A 438 -17.42 7.61 13.10
CA THR A 438 -17.98 7.41 14.44
C THR A 438 -19.33 8.11 14.62
N GLU A 439 -19.46 9.35 14.14
CA GLU A 439 -20.74 10.08 14.11
C GLU A 439 -21.76 9.31 13.28
N ARG A 440 -21.38 8.88 12.07
CA ARG A 440 -22.25 8.16 11.14
C ARG A 440 -22.69 6.78 11.66
N ALA A 441 -21.85 6.12 12.45
CA ALA A 441 -22.20 4.90 13.16
C ALA A 441 -23.14 5.14 14.38
N GLY A 442 -23.47 6.40 14.69
CA GLY A 442 -24.27 6.77 15.86
C GLY A 442 -23.59 6.39 17.19
N GLY A 443 -22.25 6.30 17.20
CA GLY A 443 -21.49 5.79 18.33
C GLY A 443 -21.66 4.29 18.61
N SER A 444 -22.33 3.53 17.72
CA SER A 444 -22.57 2.10 17.92
C SER A 444 -21.42 1.26 17.38
N THR A 445 -20.83 0.43 18.24
CA THR A 445 -19.83 -0.58 17.86
C THR A 445 -20.41 -1.72 17.03
N THR A 446 -21.74 -1.87 16.99
CA THR A 446 -22.43 -2.92 16.20
C THR A 446 -22.88 -2.45 14.83
N ALA A 447 -22.69 -1.17 14.50
CA ALA A 447 -23.04 -0.59 13.20
C ALA A 447 -22.01 -0.95 12.11
N ILE A 448 -21.57 -2.20 12.04
CA ILE A 448 -20.58 -2.70 11.07
C ILE A 448 -21.12 -3.96 10.40
N ALA A 449 -20.93 -4.05 9.08
CA ALA A 449 -21.22 -5.24 8.30
C ALA A 449 -20.09 -5.56 7.32
N SER A 450 -19.87 -6.84 7.08
CA SER A 450 -18.99 -7.32 6.00
C SER A 450 -19.43 -6.73 4.65
N LEU A 451 -18.50 -6.32 3.80
CA LEU A 451 -18.80 -5.80 2.46
C LEU A 451 -19.63 -6.79 1.62
N ARG A 452 -19.43 -8.10 1.78
CA ARG A 452 -20.28 -9.13 1.16
C ARG A 452 -21.78 -8.99 1.44
N LYS A 453 -22.17 -8.37 2.57
CA LYS A 453 -23.59 -8.14 2.90
C LYS A 453 -24.17 -6.96 2.12
N PHE A 454 -23.35 -6.00 1.69
CA PHE A 454 -23.77 -4.88 0.85
C PHE A 454 -23.80 -5.27 -0.64
N TYR A 455 -22.86 -6.11 -1.07
CA TYR A 455 -22.73 -6.54 -2.46
C TYR A 455 -23.08 -8.02 -2.60
N ALA A 456 -24.35 -8.31 -2.96
CA ALA A 456 -24.79 -9.68 -3.21
C ALA A 456 -23.92 -10.35 -4.29
N GLY A 457 -23.31 -11.49 -3.95
CA GLY A 457 -22.50 -12.28 -4.89
C GLY A 457 -21.07 -11.78 -5.15
N ALA A 458 -20.58 -10.79 -4.41
CA ALA A 458 -19.21 -10.28 -4.58
C ALA A 458 -18.16 -11.06 -3.78
N ASN A 459 -16.99 -11.27 -4.40
CA ASN A 459 -15.82 -11.94 -3.81
C ASN A 459 -14.97 -10.97 -2.97
N PHE A 460 -15.56 -10.31 -1.97
CA PHE A 460 -14.79 -9.54 -0.98
C PHE A 460 -14.14 -10.47 0.04
N ASP A 461 -13.09 -10.05 0.73
CA ASP A 461 -12.52 -10.85 1.82
C ASP A 461 -13.43 -10.84 3.06
N LYS A 462 -13.36 -11.91 3.87
CA LYS A 462 -14.20 -12.06 5.08
C LYS A 462 -13.96 -10.96 6.13
N ASP A 463 -12.80 -10.32 6.06
CA ASP A 463 -12.34 -9.31 7.00
C ASP A 463 -12.55 -7.89 6.46
N GLU A 464 -13.11 -7.73 5.25
CA GLU A 464 -13.50 -6.43 4.72
C GLU A 464 -14.87 -6.02 5.26
N ALA A 465 -14.88 -4.96 6.07
CA ALA A 465 -16.07 -4.46 6.73
C ALA A 465 -16.25 -2.96 6.49
N ALA A 466 -17.51 -2.52 6.55
CA ALA A 466 -17.89 -1.13 6.48
C ALA A 466 -18.98 -0.82 7.50
N ILE A 467 -19.06 0.44 7.93
CA ILE A 467 -20.15 0.86 8.80
C ILE A 467 -21.50 0.81 8.05
N ILE A 468 -22.56 0.48 8.79
CA ILE A 468 -23.92 0.40 8.28
C ILE A 468 -24.53 1.79 8.30
N ASP A 469 -24.63 2.42 7.13
CA ASP A 469 -25.17 3.76 6.98
C ASP A 469 -25.76 3.98 5.57
N ASN A 470 -26.40 5.12 5.33
CA ASN A 470 -26.96 5.55 4.05
C ASN A 470 -25.90 6.15 3.10
N PHE A 471 -24.66 5.66 3.11
CA PHE A 471 -23.64 6.13 2.19
C PHE A 471 -24.00 5.87 0.72
N ALA A 472 -23.56 6.75 -0.16
CA ALA A 472 -23.59 6.54 -1.60
C ALA A 472 -22.89 5.23 -2.01
N SER A 473 -21.82 4.87 -1.29
CA SER A 473 -21.08 3.62 -1.42
C SER A 473 -20.60 3.10 -0.05
N PRO A 474 -20.70 1.80 0.24
CA PRO A 474 -20.11 1.17 1.43
C PRO A 474 -18.61 1.45 1.59
N TYR A 475 -17.90 1.77 0.50
CA TYR A 475 -16.48 2.12 0.55
C TYR A 475 -16.19 3.34 1.43
N ILE A 476 -17.08 4.34 1.47
CA ILE A 476 -16.93 5.53 2.33
C ILE A 476 -16.78 5.10 3.79
N GLY A 477 -17.59 4.12 4.20
CA GLY A 477 -17.62 3.59 5.56
C GLY A 477 -16.65 2.45 5.83
N LYS A 478 -15.76 2.11 4.88
CA LYS A 478 -14.88 0.95 5.01
C LYS A 478 -13.82 1.19 6.07
N ILE A 479 -13.64 0.19 6.94
CA ILE A 479 -12.75 0.25 8.09
C ILE A 479 -11.68 -0.83 8.03
N TYR A 480 -10.49 -0.53 8.55
CA TYR A 480 -9.37 -1.46 8.60
C TYR A 480 -8.78 -1.60 10.01
N GLY A 481 -8.36 -2.81 10.37
CA GLY A 481 -7.51 -3.05 11.54
C GLY A 481 -8.23 -3.18 12.89
N ALA A 482 -9.55 -3.06 12.95
CA ALA A 482 -10.35 -3.28 14.15
C ALA A 482 -11.72 -3.92 13.85
N LYS A 483 -12.39 -4.41 14.90
CA LYS A 483 -13.75 -4.96 14.85
C LYS A 483 -14.83 -3.94 15.23
N ASP A 484 -14.42 -2.74 15.59
CA ASP A 484 -15.28 -1.60 15.91
C ASP A 484 -14.75 -0.34 15.20
N VAL A 485 -15.59 0.69 15.11
CA VAL A 485 -15.25 1.95 14.42
C VAL A 485 -14.26 2.79 15.22
N HIS A 486 -14.18 2.64 16.55
CA HIS A 486 -13.34 3.51 17.40
C HIS A 486 -11.85 3.14 17.36
N GLY A 487 -11.54 1.86 17.13
CA GLY A 487 -10.17 1.37 16.94
C GLY A 487 -9.74 1.25 15.47
N ALA A 488 -10.61 1.58 14.52
CA ALA A 488 -10.37 1.39 13.10
C ALA A 488 -9.49 2.47 12.48
N ARG A 489 -8.97 2.16 11.29
CA ARG A 489 -8.40 3.14 10.36
C ARG A 489 -9.41 3.46 9.26
N ALA A 490 -9.66 4.76 9.06
CA ALA A 490 -10.61 5.30 8.08
C ALA A 490 -9.86 5.86 6.86
N THR A 491 -9.28 4.98 6.04
CA THR A 491 -8.44 5.36 4.89
C THR A 491 -9.21 5.40 3.57
N GLU A 492 -10.51 5.61 3.61
CA GLU A 492 -11.38 5.56 2.42
C GLU A 492 -12.26 6.81 2.29
N VAL A 493 -12.18 7.70 3.29
CA VAL A 493 -13.05 8.88 3.38
C VAL A 493 -12.56 9.91 2.39
N PHE A 494 -11.30 10.33 2.45
CA PHE A 494 -10.80 11.35 1.52
C PHE A 494 -10.49 10.77 0.14
N SER A 495 -10.07 9.50 0.03
CA SER A 495 -9.96 8.86 -1.29
C SER A 495 -11.29 8.87 -2.05
N THR A 496 -12.38 8.52 -1.37
CA THR A 496 -13.72 8.57 -1.99
C THR A 496 -14.18 10.00 -2.24
N ALA A 497 -13.88 10.95 -1.35
CA ALA A 497 -14.22 12.35 -1.57
C ALA A 497 -13.53 12.93 -2.82
N PHE A 498 -12.23 12.68 -3.00
CA PHE A 498 -11.49 13.09 -4.20
C PHE A 498 -12.11 12.44 -5.44
N GLU A 499 -12.40 11.14 -5.39
CA GLU A 499 -13.09 10.44 -6.50
C GLU A 499 -14.44 11.09 -6.85
N TYR A 500 -15.21 11.50 -5.84
CA TYR A 500 -16.57 12.03 -6.01
C TYR A 500 -16.58 13.46 -6.54
N LEU A 501 -15.56 14.26 -6.23
CA LEU A 501 -15.39 15.60 -6.79
C LEU A 501 -15.16 15.58 -8.30
N VAL A 502 -14.49 14.56 -8.84
CA VAL A 502 -14.34 14.37 -10.31
C VAL A 502 -15.36 13.44 -10.93
N GLY A 503 -16.02 12.62 -10.11
CA GLY A 503 -17.11 11.75 -10.50
C GLY A 503 -18.44 12.39 -10.16
N SER A 504 -18.83 13.46 -10.84
CA SER A 504 -19.93 14.35 -10.45
C SER A 504 -21.28 13.65 -10.23
N GLN A 505 -21.55 12.55 -10.93
CA GLN A 505 -22.72 11.72 -10.67
C GLN A 505 -22.64 10.98 -9.32
N ALA A 506 -21.48 10.47 -8.94
CA ALA A 506 -21.27 9.83 -7.64
C ALA A 506 -21.30 10.86 -6.50
N GLY A 507 -20.70 12.04 -6.69
CA GLY A 507 -20.83 13.16 -5.76
C GLY A 507 -22.29 13.60 -5.56
N ALA A 508 -23.06 13.69 -6.66
CA ALA A 508 -24.49 14.00 -6.60
C ALA A 508 -25.29 12.94 -5.81
N VAL A 509 -24.94 11.65 -5.92
CA VAL A 509 -25.54 10.59 -5.09
C VAL A 509 -25.24 10.82 -3.62
N SER A 510 -24.00 11.18 -3.25
CA SER A 510 -23.63 11.49 -1.87
C SER A 510 -24.46 12.64 -1.28
N LEU A 511 -24.60 13.75 -2.01
CA LEU A 511 -25.44 14.89 -1.58
C LEU A 511 -26.92 14.51 -1.45
N VAL A 512 -27.48 13.78 -2.42
CA VAL A 512 -28.90 13.35 -2.36
C VAL A 512 -29.15 12.38 -1.20
N ASN A 513 -28.20 11.46 -0.97
CA ASN A 513 -28.23 10.53 0.16
C ASN A 513 -28.10 11.25 1.51
N GLY A 514 -27.54 12.47 1.55
CA GLY A 514 -27.27 13.20 2.79
C GLY A 514 -26.24 12.48 3.66
N ASP A 515 -25.20 11.93 3.03
CA ASP A 515 -24.22 11.10 3.72
C ASP A 515 -23.08 11.89 4.38
N GLY A 516 -23.01 13.20 4.15
CA GLY A 516 -22.11 14.11 4.85
C GLY A 516 -20.66 14.09 4.36
N LEU A 517 -20.34 13.25 3.35
CA LEU A 517 -18.96 13.09 2.88
C LEU A 517 -18.43 14.38 2.26
N LEU A 518 -19.18 14.96 1.33
CA LEU A 518 -18.74 16.15 0.59
C LEU A 518 -18.77 17.40 1.46
N GLU A 519 -19.72 17.50 2.39
CA GLU A 519 -19.75 18.54 3.42
C GLU A 519 -18.47 18.48 4.27
N PHE A 520 -18.10 17.30 4.75
CA PHE A 520 -16.88 17.16 5.54
C PHE A 520 -15.61 17.42 4.72
N ALA A 521 -15.48 16.80 3.55
CA ALA A 521 -14.30 16.94 2.71
C ALA A 521 -14.12 18.39 2.21
N ALA A 522 -15.20 19.07 1.81
CA ALA A 522 -15.15 20.45 1.37
C ALA A 522 -14.63 21.39 2.47
N GLY A 523 -15.00 21.16 3.74
CA GLY A 523 -14.49 21.95 4.86
C GLY A 523 -13.00 21.74 5.13
N ILE A 524 -12.53 20.50 5.00
CA ILE A 524 -11.09 20.19 5.09
C ILE A 524 -10.34 20.82 3.93
N LEU A 525 -10.85 20.68 2.71
CA LEU A 525 -10.21 21.24 1.52
C LEU A 525 -10.18 22.77 1.58
N LYS A 526 -11.23 23.41 2.10
CA LYS A 526 -11.18 24.86 2.40
C LYS A 526 -10.07 25.22 3.39
N GLU A 527 -9.91 24.46 4.48
CA GLU A 527 -8.85 24.70 5.47
C GLU A 527 -7.44 24.52 4.88
N VAL A 528 -7.21 23.55 3.98
CA VAL A 528 -5.86 23.39 3.41
C VAL A 528 -5.43 24.63 2.61
N HIS A 529 -6.40 25.40 2.13
CA HIS A 529 -6.22 26.70 1.51
C HIS A 529 -6.21 27.87 2.52
N GLY A 530 -6.21 27.63 3.83
CA GLY A 530 -6.01 28.67 4.85
C GLY A 530 -7.16 29.69 4.98
N ILE A 531 -8.40 29.31 4.63
CA ILE A 531 -9.60 30.16 4.62
C ILE A 531 -10.63 29.72 5.66
#